data_AF-A0A2N5PY56-F1
#
_entry.id   AF-A0A2N5PY56-F1
#
_cell.length_a   1.000
_cell.length_b   1.000
_cell.length_c   1.000
_cell.angle_alpha   90.00
_cell.angle_beta   90.00
_cell.angle_gamma   90.00
#
_symmetry.space_group_name_H-M   'P 1'
#
loop_
_entity.id
_entity.type
_entity.pdbx_description
1 polymer ?
#
loop_
_entity_poly.entity_id
_entity_poly.type
_entity_poly.pdbx_seq_one_letter_code
_entity_poly.pdbx_strand_id
1 'polypeptide(L)'
;MNLKNKYIKEYHEYVKHTPMTEKEKEALREWVMDGNSVYNNPSMSVDEHSRPTDFLADYRYHQEIYQQLEQLTGKDKENYLARLRGEDTIDTLREDLQKACYERDIYYKVLLKHGLLQEAKEYLEVRLELSRTMQLTVLPFEELPFK
;
A
#
# COMPACT_ATOMS: atom_id res chain seq x y z
N MET A 1 -10.21 38.30 7.97
CA MET A 1 -8.98 37.68 8.55
C MET A 1 -8.08 37.27 7.39
N ASN A 2 -6.83 37.75 7.34
CA ASN A 2 -5.89 37.41 6.25
C ASN A 2 -5.57 35.91 6.32
N LEU A 3 -5.77 35.16 5.23
CA LEU A 3 -5.53 33.71 5.17
C LEU A 3 -4.09 33.35 5.56
N LYS A 4 -3.11 34.18 5.22
CA LYS A 4 -1.71 33.97 5.65
C LYS A 4 -1.56 34.01 7.17
N ASN A 5 -2.25 34.92 7.85
CA ASN A 5 -2.23 35.00 9.32
C ASN A 5 -2.96 33.81 9.98
N LYS A 6 -3.88 33.15 9.27
CA LYS A 6 -4.52 31.91 9.76
C LYS A 6 -3.53 30.75 9.73
N TYR A 7 -2.89 30.50 8.59
CA TYR A 7 -2.00 29.35 8.42
C TYR A 7 -0.72 29.45 9.23
N ILE A 8 -0.19 30.66 9.46
CA ILE A 8 0.93 30.86 10.40
C ILE A 8 0.55 30.45 11.83
N LYS A 9 -0.68 30.74 12.27
CA LYS A 9 -1.16 30.28 13.59
C LYS A 9 -1.32 28.78 13.65
N GLU A 10 -1.88 28.18 12.59
CA GLU A 10 -2.00 26.71 12.47
C GLU A 10 -0.63 26.04 12.55
N TYR A 11 0.38 26.55 11.83
CA TYR A 11 1.76 26.08 11.88
C TYR A 11 2.32 26.08 13.30
N HIS A 12 2.20 27.20 14.00
CA HIS A 12 2.74 27.31 15.36
C HIS A 12 2.06 26.36 16.35
N GLU A 13 0.78 26.06 16.17
CA GLU A 13 0.09 25.10 17.01
C GLU A 13 0.44 23.66 16.65
N TYR A 14 0.46 23.34 15.36
CA TYR A 14 0.78 22.02 14.83
C TYR A 14 2.19 21.57 15.28
N VAL A 15 3.20 22.44 15.16
CA VAL A 15 4.59 22.14 15.54
C VAL A 15 4.78 21.88 17.04
N LYS A 16 3.90 22.38 17.92
CA LYS A 16 3.99 22.11 19.36
C LYS A 16 3.58 20.67 19.71
N HIS A 17 2.64 20.13 18.95
CA HIS A 17 1.98 18.86 19.27
C HIS A 17 2.42 17.72 18.35
N THR A 18 3.08 18.04 17.23
CA THR A 18 3.53 17.05 16.26
C THR A 18 5.05 16.88 16.32
N PRO A 19 5.56 15.68 16.64
CA PRO A 19 6.99 15.39 16.55
C PRO A 19 7.48 15.46 15.10
N MET A 20 8.54 16.23 14.88
CA MET A 20 9.11 16.48 13.55
C MET A 20 10.63 16.58 13.61
N THR A 21 11.30 16.21 12.53
CA THR A 21 12.71 16.56 12.32
C THR A 21 12.85 18.01 11.86
N GLU A 22 14.05 18.59 11.96
CA GLU A 22 14.28 19.96 11.48
C GLU A 22 14.00 20.11 9.97
N LYS A 23 14.32 19.09 9.16
CA LYS A 23 14.00 19.09 7.72
C LYS A 23 12.50 19.12 7.46
N GLU A 24 11.73 18.32 8.18
CA GLU A 24 10.26 18.30 8.06
C GLU A 24 9.66 19.65 8.47
N LYS A 25 10.20 20.26 9.52
CA LYS A 25 9.76 21.56 10.02
C LYS A 25 10.07 22.70 9.05
N GLU A 26 11.21 22.64 8.36
CA GLU A 26 11.59 23.58 7.31
C GLU A 26 10.66 23.44 6.09
N ALA A 27 10.45 22.21 5.60
CA ALA A 27 9.52 21.95 4.49
C ALA A 27 8.09 22.41 4.80
N LEU A 28 7.58 22.10 6.01
CA LEU A 28 6.25 22.55 6.44
C LEU A 28 6.17 24.09 6.53
N ARG A 29 7.25 24.75 6.93
CA ARG A 29 7.30 26.22 7.01
C ARG A 29 7.23 26.85 5.63
N GLU A 30 7.95 26.33 4.64
CA GLU A 30 7.89 26.80 3.26
C GLU A 30 6.48 26.65 2.69
N TRP A 31 5.88 25.47 2.86
CA TRP A 31 4.50 25.19 2.45
C TRP A 31 3.48 26.19 3.02
N VAL A 32 3.61 26.54 4.30
CA VAL A 32 2.74 27.51 4.97
C VAL A 32 2.99 28.95 4.49
N MET A 33 4.25 29.31 4.21
CA MET A 33 4.60 30.63 3.68
C MET A 33 4.03 30.86 2.27
N ASP A 34 3.90 29.80 1.49
CA ASP A 34 3.21 29.79 0.19
C ASP A 34 1.69 29.93 0.32
N GLY A 35 1.17 29.94 1.55
CA GLY A 35 -0.23 30.22 1.86
C GLY A 35 -1.09 28.96 1.93
N ASN A 36 -0.52 27.83 2.32
CA ASN A 36 -1.24 26.58 2.47
C ASN A 36 -1.45 26.21 3.95
N SER A 37 -2.49 25.42 4.22
CA SER A 37 -2.75 24.87 5.56
C SER A 37 -1.86 23.65 5.83
N VAL A 38 -1.45 23.47 7.08
CA VAL A 38 -0.72 22.29 7.55
C VAL A 38 -1.56 21.01 7.42
N TYR A 39 -2.89 21.13 7.46
CA TYR A 39 -3.85 20.01 7.36
C TYR A 39 -4.22 19.66 5.92
N ASN A 40 -3.67 20.37 4.94
CA ASN A 40 -3.81 20.05 3.53
C ASN A 40 -2.50 19.45 3.02
N ASN A 41 -2.59 18.67 1.95
CA ASN A 41 -1.45 18.10 1.26
C ASN A 41 -1.43 18.52 -0.22
N PRO A 42 -0.26 18.50 -0.89
CA PRO A 42 -0.11 18.90 -2.29
C PRO A 42 -0.68 17.88 -3.29
N SER A 43 -0.88 16.63 -2.87
CA SER A 43 -1.09 15.49 -3.76
C SER A 43 -2.54 14.97 -3.79
N MET A 44 -3.45 15.63 -3.07
CA MET A 44 -4.80 15.11 -2.75
C MET A 44 -4.78 13.70 -2.13
N SER A 45 -3.70 13.37 -1.43
CA SER A 45 -3.47 12.07 -0.81
C SER A 45 -4.46 11.80 0.31
N VAL A 46 -4.93 10.57 0.38
CA VAL A 46 -5.84 10.06 1.42
C VAL A 46 -5.20 8.88 2.15
N ASP A 47 -5.63 8.64 3.39
CA ASP A 47 -5.25 7.47 4.17
C ASP A 47 -6.00 6.21 3.70
N GLU A 48 -5.70 5.07 4.32
CA GLU A 48 -6.35 3.78 4.06
C GLU A 48 -7.88 3.76 4.29
N HIS A 49 -8.41 4.80 4.94
CA HIS A 49 -9.84 5.00 5.19
C HIS A 49 -10.43 6.11 4.31
N SER A 50 -9.73 6.51 3.24
CA SER A 50 -10.15 7.56 2.31
C SER A 50 -10.30 8.95 2.95
N ARG A 51 -9.60 9.23 4.05
CA ARG A 51 -9.59 10.54 4.68
C ARG A 51 -8.39 11.34 4.18
N PRO A 52 -8.53 12.64 3.86
CA PRO A 52 -7.41 13.48 3.46
C PRO A 52 -6.29 13.46 4.50
N THR A 53 -5.07 13.26 4.01
CA THR A 53 -3.86 13.32 4.83
C THR A 53 -3.39 14.76 4.99
N ASP A 54 -2.62 15.03 6.04
CA ASP A 54 -1.97 16.32 6.23
C ASP A 54 -0.66 16.42 5.43
N PHE A 55 -0.05 17.62 5.39
CA PHE A 55 1.19 17.83 4.66
C PHE A 55 2.30 16.89 5.12
N LEU A 56 2.41 16.66 6.43
CA LEU A 56 3.52 15.92 7.00
C LEU A 56 3.45 14.43 6.64
N ALA A 57 2.24 13.86 6.67
CA ALA A 57 2.01 12.49 6.24
C ALA A 57 2.37 12.29 4.75
N ASP A 58 1.91 13.18 3.87
CA ASP A 58 2.24 13.15 2.43
C ASP A 58 3.75 13.32 2.19
N TYR A 59 4.37 14.28 2.90
CA TYR A 59 5.81 14.53 2.81
C TYR A 59 6.62 13.30 3.23
N ARG A 60 6.29 12.66 4.36
CA ARG A 60 6.97 11.46 4.85
C ARG A 60 6.83 10.30 3.88
N TYR A 61 5.63 10.08 3.35
CA TYR A 61 5.39 9.06 2.33
C TYR A 61 6.28 9.27 1.09
N HIS A 62 6.39 10.50 0.59
CA HIS A 62 7.30 10.80 -0.52
C HIS A 62 8.77 10.59 -0.16
N GLN A 63 9.20 10.94 1.07
CA GLN A 63 10.56 10.67 1.53
C GLN A 63 10.86 9.17 1.60
N GLU A 64 9.91 8.34 2.03
CA GLU A 64 10.05 6.87 2.03
C GLU A 64 10.23 6.34 0.60
N ILE A 65 9.45 6.84 -0.36
CA ILE A 65 9.61 6.51 -1.79
C ILE A 65 11.01 6.88 -2.27
N TYR A 66 11.50 8.09 -1.97
CA TYR A 66 12.84 8.51 -2.39
C TYR A 66 13.94 7.65 -1.78
N GLN A 67 13.86 7.35 -0.48
CA GLN A 67 14.80 6.47 0.21
C GLN A 67 14.83 5.07 -0.40
N GLN A 68 13.66 4.53 -0.74
CA GLN A 68 13.57 3.23 -1.40
C GLN A 68 14.19 3.29 -2.80
N LEU A 69 13.90 4.33 -3.58
CA LEU A 69 14.47 4.52 -4.91
C LEU A 69 15.98 4.69 -4.90
N GLU A 70 16.58 5.24 -3.85
CA GLU A 70 18.05 5.34 -3.72
C GLU A 70 18.72 3.97 -3.62
N GLN A 71 18.05 2.97 -3.04
CA GLN A 71 18.59 1.63 -2.83
C GLN A 71 18.45 0.72 -4.05
N LEU A 72 17.58 1.08 -4.99
CA LEU A 72 17.23 0.25 -6.15
C LEU A 72 18.12 0.56 -7.36
N THR A 73 18.28 -0.40 -8.25
CA THR A 73 18.98 -0.21 -9.54
C THR A 73 17.97 0.05 -10.67
N GLY A 74 18.41 0.52 -11.84
CA GLY A 74 17.53 1.08 -12.88
C GLY A 74 16.24 0.30 -13.14
N LYS A 75 16.36 -1.00 -13.42
CA LYS A 75 15.19 -1.86 -13.68
C LYS A 75 14.31 -2.08 -12.44
N ASP A 76 14.92 -2.23 -11.27
CA ASP A 76 14.19 -2.39 -10.02
C ASP A 76 13.43 -1.10 -9.64
N LYS A 77 13.99 0.08 -9.96
CA LYS A 77 13.29 1.37 -9.82
C LYS A 77 12.06 1.43 -10.70
N GLU A 78 12.18 1.04 -11.97
CA GLU A 78 11.05 1.00 -12.91
C GLU A 78 9.94 0.06 -12.41
N ASN A 79 10.32 -1.14 -11.97
CA ASN A 79 9.39 -2.13 -11.41
C ASN A 79 8.71 -1.59 -10.14
N TYR A 80 9.46 -0.99 -9.21
CA TYR A 80 8.93 -0.42 -7.99
C TYR A 80 7.95 0.73 -8.27
N LEU A 81 8.30 1.65 -9.17
CA LEU A 81 7.42 2.75 -9.56
C LEU A 81 6.16 2.27 -10.29
N ALA A 82 6.25 1.23 -11.12
CA ALA A 82 5.08 0.62 -11.76
C ALA A 82 4.11 0.07 -10.72
N ARG A 83 4.60 -0.66 -9.72
CA ARG A 83 3.77 -1.17 -8.62
C ARG A 83 3.10 -0.07 -7.82
N LEU A 84 3.80 1.03 -7.54
CA LEU A 84 3.22 2.20 -6.87
C LEU A 84 2.06 2.83 -7.67
N ARG A 85 2.05 2.70 -9.00
CA ARG A 85 0.95 3.14 -9.86
C ARG A 85 -0.16 2.10 -10.02
N GLY A 86 -0.01 0.91 -9.43
CA GLY A 86 -0.91 -0.23 -9.67
C GLY A 86 -0.73 -0.87 -11.04
N GLU A 87 0.43 -0.67 -11.66
CA GLU A 87 0.81 -1.26 -12.95
C GLU A 87 1.69 -2.50 -12.74
N ASP A 88 1.58 -3.44 -13.66
CA ASP A 88 2.42 -4.64 -13.70
C ASP A 88 3.40 -4.58 -14.87
N THR A 89 4.65 -4.96 -14.59
CA THR A 89 5.68 -5.21 -15.59
C THR A 89 5.83 -6.71 -15.85
N ILE A 90 6.50 -7.08 -16.94
CA ILE A 90 6.79 -8.50 -17.22
C ILE A 90 7.61 -9.13 -16.09
N ASP A 91 8.55 -8.40 -15.49
CA ASP A 91 9.41 -8.92 -14.44
C ASP A 91 8.65 -9.06 -13.12
N THR A 92 7.82 -8.07 -12.76
CA THR A 92 7.00 -8.17 -11.54
C THR A 92 5.97 -9.29 -11.65
N LEU A 93 5.36 -9.51 -12.82
CA LEU A 93 4.47 -10.65 -13.05
C LEU A 93 5.22 -11.98 -12.97
N ARG A 94 6.46 -12.02 -13.45
CA ARG A 94 7.29 -13.23 -13.37
C ARG A 94 7.65 -13.54 -11.93
N GLU A 95 8.01 -12.54 -11.13
CA GLU A 95 8.28 -12.68 -9.70
C GLU A 95 7.05 -13.18 -8.93
N ASP A 96 5.88 -12.58 -9.18
CA ASP A 96 4.61 -13.03 -8.56
C ASP A 96 4.26 -14.46 -8.94
N LEU A 97 4.41 -14.80 -10.23
CA LEU A 97 4.15 -16.16 -10.72
C LEU A 97 5.11 -17.16 -10.08
N GLN A 98 6.39 -16.81 -9.98
CA GLN A 98 7.38 -17.67 -9.34
C GLN A 98 7.06 -17.89 -7.86
N LYS A 99 6.69 -16.84 -7.13
CA LYS A 99 6.27 -16.92 -5.73
C LYS A 99 5.03 -17.80 -5.57
N ALA A 100 4.00 -17.59 -6.39
CA ALA A 100 2.77 -18.39 -6.36
C ALA A 100 3.02 -19.87 -6.67
N CYS A 101 3.92 -20.17 -7.62
CA CYS A 101 4.30 -21.55 -7.93
C CYS A 101 5.02 -22.20 -6.74
N TYR A 102 5.94 -21.48 -6.11
CA TYR A 102 6.66 -21.97 -4.93
C TYR A 102 5.71 -22.25 -3.76
N GLU A 103 4.82 -21.31 -3.44
CA GLU A 103 3.82 -21.48 -2.37
C GLU A 103 2.90 -22.68 -2.65
N ARG A 104 2.39 -22.79 -3.88
CA ARG A 104 1.58 -23.94 -4.31
C ARG A 104 2.31 -25.26 -4.08
N ASP A 105 3.59 -25.33 -4.44
CA ASP A 105 4.37 -26.56 -4.29
C ASP A 105 4.57 -26.94 -2.81
N ILE A 106 4.72 -25.95 -1.92
CA ILE A 106 4.76 -26.17 -0.46
C ILE A 106 3.40 -26.64 0.05
N TYR A 107 2.30 -25.99 -0.34
CA TYR A 107 0.95 -26.40 0.05
C TYR A 107 0.64 -27.82 -0.41
N TYR A 108 0.99 -28.17 -1.65
CA TYR A 108 0.83 -29.53 -2.16
C TYR A 108 1.55 -30.57 -1.27
N LYS A 109 2.79 -30.29 -0.87
CA LYS A 109 3.57 -31.18 0.01
C LYS A 109 2.93 -31.32 1.39
N VAL A 110 2.41 -30.23 1.96
CA VAL A 110 1.68 -30.25 3.24
C VAL A 110 0.40 -31.08 3.11
N LEU A 111 -0.43 -30.81 2.11
CA LEU A 111 -1.68 -31.56 1.88
C LEU A 111 -1.41 -33.05 1.68
N LEU A 112 -0.37 -33.41 0.92
CA LEU A 112 0.03 -34.80 0.73
C LEU A 112 0.46 -35.45 2.04
N LYS A 113 1.29 -34.77 2.85
CA LYS A 113 1.74 -35.27 4.16
C LYS A 113 0.57 -35.55 5.11
N HIS A 114 -0.49 -34.75 5.03
CA HIS A 114 -1.66 -34.85 5.89
C HIS A 114 -2.82 -35.66 5.28
N GLY A 115 -2.66 -36.22 4.08
CA GLY A 115 -3.71 -37.00 3.42
C GLY A 115 -4.91 -36.18 2.92
N LEU A 116 -4.79 -34.85 2.89
CA LEU A 116 -5.87 -33.91 2.54
C LEU A 116 -5.93 -33.58 1.04
N LEU A 117 -5.11 -34.23 0.21
CA LEU A 117 -4.95 -33.87 -1.19
C LEU A 117 -6.24 -34.07 -2.01
N GLN A 118 -7.00 -35.13 -1.73
CA GLN A 118 -8.24 -35.42 -2.45
C GLN A 118 -9.33 -34.42 -2.10
N GLU A 119 -9.54 -34.16 -0.82
CA GLU A 119 -10.49 -33.16 -0.31
C GLU A 119 -10.18 -31.76 -0.88
N ALA A 120 -8.90 -31.37 -0.90
CA ALA A 120 -8.48 -30.10 -1.47
C ALA A 120 -8.80 -29.98 -2.99
N LYS A 121 -8.68 -31.08 -3.75
CA LYS A 121 -9.04 -31.09 -5.19
C LYS A 121 -10.53 -30.93 -5.41
N GLU A 122 -11.35 -31.67 -4.65
CA GLU A 122 -12.81 -31.56 -4.71
C GLU A 122 -13.27 -30.14 -4.39
N TYR A 123 -12.69 -29.52 -3.37
CA TYR A 123 -12.97 -28.13 -3.03
C TYR A 123 -12.57 -27.15 -4.15
N LEU A 124 -11.42 -27.38 -4.78
CA LEU A 124 -10.92 -26.54 -5.88
C LEU A 124 -11.82 -26.63 -7.12
N GLU A 125 -12.32 -27.82 -7.47
CA GLU A 125 -13.27 -28.03 -8.57
C GLU A 125 -14.58 -27.28 -8.32
N VAL A 126 -15.17 -27.43 -7.13
CA VAL A 126 -16.40 -26.71 -6.74
C VAL A 126 -16.19 -25.19 -6.83
N ARG A 127 -15.04 -24.67 -6.36
CA ARG A 127 -14.71 -23.24 -6.42
C ARG A 127 -14.50 -22.75 -7.86
N LEU A 128 -13.91 -23.57 -8.74
CA LEU A 128 -13.75 -23.23 -10.16
C LEU A 128 -15.11 -23.15 -10.88
N GLU A 129 -16.03 -24.05 -10.58
CA GLU A 129 -17.38 -24.01 -11.14
C GLU A 129 -18.18 -22.80 -10.65
N LEU A 130 -18.07 -22.47 -9.37
CA LEU A 130 -18.70 -21.28 -8.77
C LEU A 130 -18.17 -19.97 -9.38
N SER A 131 -16.86 -19.84 -9.57
CA SER A 131 -16.27 -18.61 -10.16
C SER A 131 -16.65 -18.41 -11.64
N ARG A 132 -16.95 -19.48 -12.37
CA ARG A 132 -17.45 -19.42 -13.75
C ARG A 132 -18.93 -19.05 -13.83
N THR A 133 -19.71 -19.33 -12.79
CA THR A 133 -21.17 -19.16 -12.76
C THR A 133 -21.62 -17.88 -12.05
N MET A 134 -20.87 -17.40 -11.05
CA MET A 134 -21.12 -16.13 -10.37
C MET A 134 -20.12 -15.07 -10.82
N GLN A 135 -20.61 -13.90 -11.23
CA GLN A 135 -19.80 -12.69 -11.34
C GLN A 135 -19.16 -12.41 -9.97
N LEU A 136 -17.82 -12.46 -9.93
CA LEU A 136 -16.87 -12.11 -8.86
C LEU A 136 -17.49 -11.37 -7.66
N THR A 137 -18.10 -12.12 -6.75
CA THR A 137 -18.33 -11.67 -5.37
C THR A 137 -17.47 -12.54 -4.49
N VAL A 138 -16.56 -11.90 -3.75
CA VAL A 138 -15.66 -12.55 -2.80
C VAL A 138 -16.53 -13.26 -1.75
N LEU A 139 -16.68 -14.58 -1.88
CA LEU A 139 -17.43 -15.37 -0.92
C LEU A 139 -16.66 -15.43 0.41
N PRO A 140 -17.35 -15.32 1.55
CA PRO A 140 -16.71 -15.37 2.86
C PRO A 140 -15.96 -16.70 3.03
N PHE A 141 -14.78 -16.60 3.64
CA PHE A 141 -13.94 -17.73 4.00
C PHE A 141 -14.61 -18.44 5.20
N GLU A 142 -15.52 -19.38 4.93
CA GLU A 142 -16.03 -20.26 5.97
C GLU A 142 -14.87 -21.09 6.54
N GLU A 143 -14.90 -21.29 7.87
CA GLU A 143 -13.85 -21.95 8.65
C GLU A 143 -13.36 -23.23 7.95
N LEU A 144 -12.08 -23.23 7.57
CA LEU A 144 -11.49 -24.40 6.93
C LEU A 144 -11.52 -25.58 7.92
N PRO A 145 -12.02 -26.76 7.51
CA PRO A 145 -12.28 -27.89 8.40
C PRO A 145 -11.00 -28.68 8.67
N PHE A 146 -9.90 -28.00 8.99
CA PHE A 146 -8.67 -28.69 9.37
C PHE A 146 -8.79 -29.15 10.83
N LYS A 147 -9.15 -30.42 11.02
CA LYS A 147 -9.06 -31.14 12.29
C LYS A 147 -7.65 -31.65 12.56
#